data_AF-A0A6H5GWF5-F1
#
_entry.id   AF-A0A6H5GWF5-F1
#
_cell.length_a   1.000
_cell.length_b   1.000
_cell.length_c   1.000
_cell.angle_alpha   90.00
_cell.angle_beta   90.00
_cell.angle_gamma   90.00
#
_symmetry.space_group_name_H-M   'P 1'
#
loop_
_entity.id
_entity.type
_entity.pdbx_description
1 polymer ?
#
loop_
_entity_poly.entity_id
_entity_poly.type
_entity_poly.pdbx_seq_one_letter_code
_entity_poly.pdbx_strand_id
1 'polypeptide(L)'
;MGGSPLRYGCDDFWTWNRHDRSREVRLYDRGLLCAHFHPNWSSGTAAVRGTRILNNGRYYWELSMNQRIFGTSMMFGVATKKARLHAEAFVNLIGEDEHGWGLSHKGLVFHAGKWAYYTKPFKENEPTTVGVLFDGVAGTLTFYKDGKPLGVAFKDLHKVRENLYPIVSSTAAKTEMRLGGLKRDFVSLQDRCRAVIISNLGKSGLDSALEGIKLPVSIRQYLSEALHTTAEPTNKYYVLDF
;
A
#
# COMPACT_ATOMS: atom_id res chain seq x y z
N MET A 1 10.35 4.48 21.74
CA MET A 1 10.64 3.84 20.44
C MET A 1 9.31 3.59 19.74
N GLY A 2 9.05 4.24 18.60
CA GLY A 2 7.80 4.03 17.86
C GLY A 2 7.85 2.68 17.14
N GLY A 3 6.86 1.82 17.38
CA GLY A 3 6.74 0.55 16.67
C GLY A 3 6.41 0.74 15.19
N SER A 4 6.71 -0.28 14.37
CA SER A 4 6.29 -0.31 12.96
C SER A 4 4.76 -0.14 12.84
N PRO A 5 4.25 0.65 11.87
CA PRO A 5 2.82 0.79 11.64
C PRO A 5 2.15 -0.58 11.49
N LEU A 6 0.97 -0.73 12.09
CA LEU A 6 0.23 -2.00 12.12
C LEU A 6 1.07 -3.19 12.65
N ARG A 7 1.88 -2.97 13.70
CA ARG A 7 2.66 -4.02 14.39
C ARG A 7 1.86 -5.29 14.70
N TYR A 8 0.57 -5.15 15.02
CA TYR A 8 -0.33 -6.25 15.35
C TYR A 8 -1.29 -6.61 14.21
N GLY A 9 -1.07 -6.07 13.01
CA GLY A 9 -1.79 -6.45 11.80
C GLY A 9 -1.22 -7.73 11.17
N CYS A 10 -1.75 -8.08 10.01
CA CYS A 10 -1.28 -9.21 9.21
C CYS A 10 -0.67 -8.75 7.89
N ASP A 11 0.00 -9.66 7.19
CA ASP A 11 0.51 -9.40 5.85
C ASP A 11 -0.63 -9.15 4.86
N ASP A 12 -0.34 -8.30 3.87
CA ASP A 12 -1.18 -8.09 2.71
C ASP A 12 -0.39 -8.44 1.43
N PHE A 13 -1.08 -8.79 0.35
CA PHE A 13 -0.48 -9.42 -0.83
C PHE A 13 -0.94 -8.80 -2.15
N TRP A 14 -1.30 -7.51 -2.14
CA TRP A 14 -1.65 -6.80 -3.36
C TRP A 14 -0.40 -6.38 -4.16
N THR A 15 -0.61 -6.04 -5.42
CA THR A 15 0.45 -5.80 -6.41
C THR A 15 0.14 -4.57 -7.26
N TRP A 16 1.10 -4.11 -8.06
CA TRP A 16 0.78 -3.09 -9.07
C TRP A 16 -0.15 -3.67 -10.14
N ASN A 17 -1.13 -2.88 -10.55
CA ASN A 17 -2.13 -3.33 -11.50
C ASN A 17 -1.60 -3.23 -12.94
N ARG A 18 -1.43 -4.39 -13.59
CA ARG A 18 -0.95 -4.47 -14.98
C ARG A 18 -1.86 -3.79 -16.01
N HIS A 19 -3.14 -3.62 -15.67
CA HIS A 19 -4.17 -3.03 -16.52
C HIS A 19 -4.48 -1.57 -16.16
N ASP A 20 -3.96 -1.06 -15.05
CA ASP A 20 -4.28 0.27 -14.54
C ASP A 20 -2.99 1.08 -14.30
N ARG A 21 -2.33 1.37 -15.42
CA ARG A 21 -1.02 2.02 -15.49
C ARG A 21 -0.85 2.80 -16.79
N SER A 22 0.05 3.78 -16.78
CA SER A 22 0.60 4.36 -18.01
C SER A 22 1.35 3.31 -18.84
N ARG A 23 1.35 3.51 -20.16
CA ARG A 23 2.13 2.69 -21.11
C ARG A 23 3.63 2.79 -20.85
N GLU A 24 4.08 3.92 -20.29
CA GLU A 24 5.46 4.19 -19.90
C GLU A 24 5.88 3.54 -18.57
N VAL A 25 5.02 2.72 -17.94
CA VAL A 25 5.37 1.96 -16.73
C VAL A 25 5.44 0.47 -17.07
N ARG A 26 6.61 -0.15 -16.98
CA ARG A 26 6.75 -1.61 -17.06
C ARG A 26 6.71 -2.20 -15.65
N LEU A 27 6.04 -3.33 -15.51
CA LEU A 27 5.99 -4.06 -14.24
C LEU A 27 6.86 -5.32 -14.36
N TYR A 28 7.73 -5.54 -13.38
CA TYR A 28 8.61 -6.71 -13.31
C TYR A 28 8.32 -7.59 -12.11
N ASP A 29 9.01 -8.72 -12.08
CA ASP A 29 8.89 -9.83 -11.14
C ASP A 29 7.59 -10.63 -11.29
N ARG A 30 7.61 -11.90 -10.89
CA ARG A 30 6.41 -12.78 -10.90
C ARG A 30 5.25 -12.19 -10.09
N GLY A 31 5.55 -11.32 -9.13
CA GLY A 31 4.55 -10.65 -8.29
C GLY A 31 4.15 -9.24 -8.72
N LEU A 32 4.63 -8.70 -9.86
CA LEU A 32 4.32 -7.33 -10.30
C LEU A 32 4.60 -6.27 -9.22
N LEU A 33 5.67 -6.45 -8.44
CA LEU A 33 5.99 -5.60 -7.29
C LEU A 33 6.92 -4.44 -7.65
N CYS A 34 7.63 -4.53 -8.79
CA CYS A 34 8.54 -3.48 -9.24
C CYS A 34 7.91 -2.70 -10.40
N ALA A 35 7.67 -1.40 -10.18
CA ALA A 35 7.25 -0.46 -11.23
C ALA A 35 8.47 0.28 -11.79
N HIS A 36 8.80 0.03 -13.05
CA HIS A 36 9.88 0.67 -13.79
C HIS A 36 9.30 1.72 -14.75
N PHE A 37 9.56 2.98 -14.45
CA PHE A 37 9.06 4.13 -15.18
C PHE A 37 10.02 4.54 -16.29
N HIS A 38 9.47 4.87 -17.46
CA HIS A 38 10.20 5.45 -18.59
C HIS A 38 11.47 4.64 -18.92
N PRO A 39 11.33 3.36 -19.33
CA PRO A 39 12.45 2.42 -19.48
C PRO A 39 13.45 2.83 -20.57
N ASN A 40 13.00 3.64 -21.54
CA ASN A 40 13.82 4.09 -22.66
C ASN A 40 14.29 5.55 -22.46
N TRP A 41 13.36 6.50 -22.56
CA TRP A 41 13.55 7.93 -22.32
C TRP A 41 12.33 8.48 -21.56
N SER A 42 12.46 9.65 -20.94
CA SER A 42 11.33 10.31 -20.30
C SER A 42 10.56 11.18 -21.30
N SER A 43 9.25 10.99 -21.37
CA SER A 43 8.33 11.71 -22.26
C SER A 43 7.23 12.47 -21.51
N GLY A 44 7.33 12.58 -20.18
CA GLY A 44 6.33 13.23 -19.35
C GLY A 44 6.21 12.56 -17.98
N THR A 45 5.00 12.53 -17.44
CA THR A 45 4.70 11.91 -16.14
C THR A 45 3.91 10.63 -16.33
N ALA A 46 4.38 9.54 -15.72
CA ALA A 46 3.76 8.23 -15.79
C ALA A 46 3.41 7.73 -14.38
N ALA A 47 2.27 7.06 -14.24
CA ALA A 47 1.78 6.53 -12.97
C ALA A 47 1.23 5.10 -13.10
N VAL A 48 1.10 4.43 -11.96
CA VAL A 48 0.47 3.11 -11.83
C VAL A 48 -0.30 3.03 -10.51
N ARG A 49 -1.49 2.44 -10.56
CA ARG A 49 -2.31 2.13 -9.38
C ARG A 49 -2.07 0.69 -8.89
N GLY A 50 -2.22 0.49 -7.59
CA GLY A 50 -2.24 -0.82 -6.94
C GLY A 50 -3.58 -1.54 -7.12
N THR A 51 -3.61 -2.85 -6.88
CA THR A 51 -4.84 -3.66 -6.94
C THR A 51 -5.70 -3.61 -5.67
N ARG A 52 -5.19 -3.03 -4.57
CA ARG A 52 -5.91 -2.94 -3.30
C ARG A 52 -6.86 -1.76 -3.25
N ILE A 53 -8.12 -2.04 -2.91
CA ILE A 53 -9.09 -1.03 -2.44
C ILE A 53 -8.83 -0.78 -0.96
N LEU A 54 -8.73 0.49 -0.58
CA LEU A 54 -8.31 0.91 0.76
C LEU A 54 -9.47 1.30 1.69
N ASN A 55 -10.64 1.63 1.15
CA ASN A 55 -11.75 2.19 1.94
C ASN A 55 -12.12 1.28 3.12
N ASN A 56 -12.50 1.90 4.25
CA ASN A 56 -12.94 1.24 5.48
C ASN A 56 -11.91 0.34 6.18
N GLY A 57 -10.68 0.24 5.68
CA GLY A 57 -9.60 -0.53 6.30
C GLY A 57 -8.41 0.33 6.72
N ARG A 58 -7.43 -0.32 7.34
CA ARG A 58 -6.12 0.27 7.65
C ARG A 58 -5.04 -0.52 6.94
N TYR A 59 -4.20 0.17 6.20
CA TYR A 59 -3.19 -0.43 5.34
C TYR A 59 -1.87 0.31 5.50
N TYR A 60 -0.79 -0.45 5.49
CA TYR A 60 0.56 0.08 5.42
C TYR A 60 1.31 -0.60 4.27
N TRP A 61 2.08 0.17 3.52
CA TRP A 61 2.98 -0.37 2.52
C TRP A 61 4.23 0.49 2.39
N GLU A 62 5.28 -0.11 1.87
CA GLU A 62 6.57 0.53 1.66
C GLU A 62 6.91 0.56 0.17
N LEU A 63 7.56 1.65 -0.21
CA LEU A 63 8.06 1.92 -1.55
C LEU A 63 9.56 2.13 -1.44
N SER A 64 10.33 1.18 -1.92
CA SER A 64 11.80 1.26 -1.92
C SER A 64 12.29 1.78 -3.27
N MET A 65 13.00 2.90 -3.23
CA MET A 65 13.74 3.47 -4.36
C MET A 65 15.22 3.20 -4.15
N ASN A 66 15.71 2.05 -4.62
CA ASN A 66 17.04 1.54 -4.28
C ASN A 66 18.18 2.27 -4.98
N GLN A 67 17.95 2.80 -6.19
CA GLN A 67 19.01 3.44 -6.98
C GLN A 67 19.12 4.93 -6.67
N ARG A 68 18.03 5.68 -6.91
CA ARG A 68 18.00 7.12 -6.71
C ARG A 68 16.58 7.66 -6.73
N ILE A 69 16.34 8.64 -5.88
CA ILE A 69 15.28 9.64 -6.05
C ILE A 69 15.89 10.83 -6.79
N PHE A 70 15.25 11.31 -7.86
CA PHE A 70 15.71 12.48 -8.62
C PHE A 70 14.64 12.97 -9.60
N GLY A 71 14.94 14.06 -10.31
CA GLY A 71 14.16 14.56 -11.42
C GLY A 71 13.06 15.54 -11.02
N THR A 72 12.17 15.86 -11.96
CA THR A 72 11.16 16.91 -11.74
C THR A 72 10.13 16.51 -10.70
N SER A 73 9.63 15.27 -10.77
CA SER A 73 8.54 14.76 -9.94
C SER A 73 8.64 13.24 -9.78
N MET A 74 8.64 12.81 -8.52
CA MET A 74 8.42 11.43 -8.08
C MET A 74 7.45 11.53 -6.91
N MET A 75 6.33 10.82 -6.99
CA MET A 75 5.24 10.99 -6.05
C MET A 75 4.67 9.66 -5.56
N PHE A 76 4.10 9.69 -4.36
CA PHE A 76 3.56 8.56 -3.62
C PHE A 76 2.23 8.97 -3.01
N GLY A 77 1.21 8.11 -3.04
CA GLY A 77 -0.06 8.48 -2.43
C GLY A 77 -1.20 7.51 -2.67
N VAL A 78 -2.41 8.06 -2.62
CA VAL A 78 -3.66 7.36 -2.93
C VAL A 78 -4.46 8.14 -3.97
N ALA A 79 -5.24 7.43 -4.78
CA ALA A 79 -6.09 8.04 -5.79
C ALA A 79 -7.34 7.20 -6.08
N THR A 80 -8.38 7.84 -6.59
CA THR A 80 -9.54 7.14 -7.15
C THR A 80 -9.22 6.62 -8.56
N LYS A 81 -10.14 5.84 -9.15
CA LYS A 81 -10.04 5.43 -10.56
C LYS A 81 -10.12 6.59 -11.56
N LYS A 82 -10.63 7.75 -11.15
CA LYS A 82 -10.82 8.92 -12.01
C LYS A 82 -9.51 9.70 -12.23
N ALA A 83 -8.53 9.59 -11.32
CA ALA A 83 -7.23 10.22 -11.50
C ALA A 83 -6.55 9.67 -12.76
N ARG A 84 -5.99 10.56 -13.59
CA ARG A 84 -5.24 10.15 -14.78
C ARG A 84 -3.93 9.48 -14.40
N LEU A 85 -3.40 8.65 -15.29
CA LEU A 85 -2.16 7.90 -15.06
C LEU A 85 -1.01 8.34 -15.96
N HIS A 86 -1.25 9.27 -16.89
CA HIS A 86 -0.27 9.73 -17.84
C HIS A 86 -0.49 11.22 -18.15
N ALA A 87 0.60 11.96 -18.30
CA ALA A 87 0.60 13.30 -18.84
C ALA A 87 1.84 13.50 -19.72
N GLU A 88 1.67 14.07 -20.91
CA GLU A 88 2.77 14.48 -21.81
C GLU A 88 3.42 15.79 -21.33
N ALA A 89 3.62 15.90 -20.02
CA ALA A 89 4.22 17.04 -19.34
C ALA A 89 4.91 16.56 -18.06
N PHE A 90 5.92 17.29 -17.60
CA PHE A 90 6.69 16.99 -16.39
C PHE A 90 6.03 17.65 -15.16
N VAL A 91 5.05 16.98 -14.55
CA VAL A 91 4.16 17.57 -13.54
C VAL A 91 4.06 16.71 -12.27
N ASN A 92 3.56 17.32 -11.18
CA ASN A 92 3.10 16.56 -10.02
C ASN A 92 1.69 16.03 -10.32
N LEU A 93 1.61 14.78 -10.80
CA LEU A 93 0.35 14.20 -11.29
C LEU A 93 -0.63 13.89 -10.16
N ILE A 94 -0.14 13.32 -9.05
CA ILE A 94 -1.01 12.87 -7.96
C ILE A 94 -1.47 14.09 -7.16
N GLY A 95 -2.75 14.41 -7.22
CA GLY A 95 -3.35 15.54 -6.52
C GLY A 95 -3.40 16.84 -7.33
N GLU A 96 -3.12 16.77 -8.63
CA GLU A 96 -3.41 17.87 -9.56
C GLU A 96 -4.91 18.19 -9.68
N ASP A 97 -5.75 17.19 -9.38
CA ASP A 97 -7.20 17.27 -9.26
C ASP A 97 -7.66 16.72 -7.89
N GLU A 98 -8.97 16.68 -7.68
CA GLU A 98 -9.61 16.16 -6.47
C GLU A 98 -9.56 14.63 -6.33
N HIS A 99 -9.04 13.92 -7.32
CA HIS A 99 -9.04 12.46 -7.36
C HIS A 99 -7.73 11.83 -6.86
N GLY A 100 -6.74 12.64 -6.44
CA GLY A 100 -5.49 12.18 -5.87
C GLY A 100 -5.05 12.94 -4.61
N TRP A 101 -4.29 12.24 -3.76
CA TRP A 101 -3.63 12.78 -2.57
C TRP A 101 -2.18 12.29 -2.56
N GLY A 102 -1.24 13.16 -2.91
CA GLY A 102 0.13 12.78 -3.23
C GLY A 102 1.19 13.54 -2.42
N LEU A 103 2.24 12.84 -2.03
CA LEU A 103 3.50 13.41 -1.54
C LEU A 103 4.53 13.38 -2.68
N SER A 104 5.10 14.54 -3.00
CA SER A 104 6.26 14.66 -3.89
C SER A 104 7.56 14.48 -3.09
N HIS A 105 8.57 13.84 -3.69
CA HIS A 105 9.90 13.72 -3.10
C HIS A 105 10.55 15.07 -2.74
N LYS A 106 10.05 16.19 -3.30
CA LYS A 106 10.44 17.55 -2.92
C LYS A 106 9.86 18.02 -1.58
N GLY A 107 9.19 17.15 -0.83
CA GLY A 107 8.64 17.45 0.51
C GLY A 107 7.31 18.22 0.51
N LEU A 108 6.64 18.24 -0.65
CA LEU A 108 5.37 18.93 -0.86
C LEU A 108 4.23 17.91 -0.99
N VAL A 109 3.08 18.21 -0.37
CA VAL A 109 1.84 17.42 -0.55
C VAL A 109 0.89 18.14 -1.51
N PHE A 110 0.14 17.38 -2.30
CA PHE A 110 -0.77 17.86 -3.36
C PHE A 110 -2.14 17.20 -3.26
N HIS A 111 -3.20 18.01 -3.41
CA HIS A 111 -4.59 17.57 -3.55
C HIS A 111 -5.46 18.71 -4.10
N ALA A 112 -6.39 18.40 -5.02
CA ALA A 112 -7.33 19.37 -5.60
C ALA A 112 -6.64 20.59 -6.22
N GLY A 113 -5.48 20.36 -6.87
CA GLY A 113 -4.67 21.42 -7.50
C GLY A 113 -3.96 22.35 -6.50
N LYS A 114 -4.08 22.08 -5.19
CA LYS A 114 -3.41 22.84 -4.12
C LYS A 114 -2.22 22.06 -3.58
N TRP A 115 -1.29 22.79 -2.99
CA TRP A 115 -0.09 22.20 -2.39
C TRP A 115 0.29 22.86 -1.06
N ALA A 116 1.06 22.15 -0.25
CA ALA A 116 1.63 22.65 0.99
C ALA A 116 3.00 22.02 1.29
N TYR A 117 3.84 22.73 2.04
CA TYR A 117 5.04 22.15 2.64
C TYR A 117 4.66 21.15 3.73
N TYR A 118 5.24 19.96 3.67
CA TYR A 118 4.95 18.88 4.61
C TYR A 118 6.21 18.34 5.28
N THR A 119 7.31 18.22 4.54
CA THR A 119 8.60 17.75 5.08
C THR A 119 9.76 18.37 4.32
N LYS A 120 10.98 18.13 4.80
CA LYS A 120 12.19 18.47 4.04
C LYS A 120 12.26 17.63 2.76
N PRO A 121 12.72 18.19 1.62
CA PRO A 121 12.97 17.43 0.41
C PRO A 121 13.82 16.19 0.69
N PHE A 122 13.52 15.10 0.00
CA PHE A 122 14.32 13.89 0.07
C PHE A 122 15.65 14.14 -0.63
N LYS A 123 16.73 13.59 -0.08
CA LYS A 123 18.06 13.76 -0.67
C LYS A 123 18.12 13.01 -1.99
N GLU A 124 18.51 13.71 -3.06
CA GLU A 124 18.63 13.10 -4.37
C GLU A 124 19.82 12.12 -4.42
N ASN A 125 19.69 11.11 -5.27
CA ASN A 125 20.71 10.07 -5.49
C ASN A 125 21.08 9.23 -4.25
N GLU A 126 20.18 9.18 -3.26
CA GLU A 126 20.28 8.25 -2.14
C GLU A 126 19.15 7.22 -2.15
N PRO A 127 19.42 5.97 -1.73
CA PRO A 127 18.36 5.01 -1.46
C PRO A 127 17.41 5.58 -0.41
N THR A 128 16.11 5.45 -0.65
CA THR A 128 15.08 5.93 0.28
C THR A 128 13.91 4.95 0.28
N THR A 129 13.40 4.66 1.48
CA THR A 129 12.14 3.93 1.65
C THR A 129 11.05 4.90 2.10
N VAL A 130 9.96 4.96 1.35
CA VAL A 130 8.75 5.70 1.73
C VAL A 130 7.70 4.72 2.21
N GLY A 131 7.32 4.85 3.48
CA GLY A 131 6.18 4.13 4.03
C GLY A 131 4.91 4.97 3.89
N VAL A 132 3.77 4.32 3.65
CA VAL A 132 2.47 4.97 3.55
C VAL A 132 1.49 4.24 4.45
N LEU A 133 0.93 4.95 5.43
CA LEU A 133 -0.13 4.46 6.31
C LEU A 133 -1.44 5.14 5.92
N PHE A 134 -2.36 4.35 5.38
CA PHE A 134 -3.75 4.74 5.17
C PHE A 134 -4.60 4.22 6.33
N ASP A 135 -5.27 5.12 7.04
CA ASP A 135 -6.28 4.79 8.04
C ASP A 135 -7.64 5.24 7.53
N GLY A 136 -8.41 4.31 6.97
CA GLY A 136 -9.75 4.56 6.43
C GLY A 136 -10.81 4.80 7.50
N VAL A 137 -10.55 4.41 8.76
CA VAL A 137 -11.47 4.64 9.89
C VAL A 137 -11.30 6.05 10.42
N ALA A 138 -10.06 6.49 10.65
CA ALA A 138 -9.77 7.88 11.01
C ALA A 138 -9.85 8.84 9.81
N GLY A 139 -9.79 8.29 8.59
CA GLY A 139 -9.69 9.03 7.33
C GLY A 139 -8.40 9.81 7.17
N THR A 140 -7.26 9.23 7.56
CA THR A 140 -5.95 9.91 7.50
C THR A 140 -4.97 9.20 6.59
N LEU A 141 -4.10 9.96 5.92
CA LEU A 141 -2.92 9.45 5.22
C LEU A 141 -1.66 10.01 5.86
N THR A 142 -0.76 9.11 6.27
CA THR A 142 0.50 9.44 6.95
C THR A 142 1.65 8.85 6.16
N PHE A 143 2.70 9.64 5.92
CA PHE A 143 3.91 9.16 5.25
C PHE A 143 5.04 8.94 6.24
N TYR A 144 5.95 8.04 5.87
CA TYR A 144 7.16 7.71 6.59
C TYR A 144 8.34 7.84 5.63
N LYS A 145 9.49 8.29 6.15
CA LYS A 145 10.77 8.25 5.44
C LYS A 145 11.75 7.43 6.27
N ASP A 146 12.27 6.36 5.69
CA ASP A 146 13.26 5.47 6.31
C ASP A 146 12.83 5.02 7.72
N GLY A 147 11.57 4.58 7.83
CA GLY A 147 10.95 4.13 9.08
C GLY A 147 10.51 5.23 10.05
N LYS A 148 10.77 6.51 9.77
CA LYS A 148 10.38 7.63 10.64
C LYS A 148 9.08 8.28 10.16
N PRO A 149 8.06 8.46 11.03
CA PRO A 149 6.83 9.14 10.65
C PRO A 149 7.08 10.61 10.35
N LEU A 150 6.40 11.13 9.34
CA LEU A 150 6.44 12.54 8.93
C LEU A 150 5.20 13.34 9.39
N GLY A 151 4.26 12.70 10.08
CA GLY A 151 3.00 13.29 10.54
C GLY A 151 1.82 13.03 9.59
N VAL A 152 0.61 13.43 9.95
CA VAL A 152 -0.56 13.26 9.08
C VAL A 152 -0.49 14.27 7.92
N ALA A 153 -0.48 13.78 6.68
CA ALA A 153 -0.45 14.61 5.48
C ALA A 153 -1.85 15.03 5.01
N PHE A 154 -2.81 14.09 5.06
CA PHE A 154 -4.18 14.33 4.62
C PHE A 154 -5.18 13.78 5.64
N LYS A 155 -6.34 14.42 5.70
CA LYS A 155 -7.49 14.06 6.55
C LYS A 155 -8.73 13.88 5.69
N ASP A 156 -9.83 13.46 6.33
CA ASP A 156 -11.16 13.32 5.72
C ASP A 156 -11.26 12.28 4.59
N LEU A 157 -10.30 11.37 4.46
CA LEU A 157 -10.34 10.32 3.43
C LEU A 157 -11.48 9.31 3.62
N HIS A 158 -12.03 9.19 4.83
CA HIS A 158 -13.22 8.39 5.12
C HIS A 158 -14.49 8.96 4.48
N LYS A 159 -14.48 10.24 4.05
CA LYS A 159 -15.60 10.89 3.37
C LYS A 159 -15.64 10.61 1.86
N VAL A 160 -14.54 10.08 1.30
CA VAL A 160 -14.45 9.74 -0.13
C VAL A 160 -15.28 8.49 -0.39
N ARG A 161 -16.29 8.62 -1.26
CA ARG A 161 -17.20 7.52 -1.60
C ARG A 161 -16.61 6.57 -2.64
N GLU A 162 -15.79 7.09 -3.55
CA GLU A 162 -15.09 6.25 -4.52
C GLU A 162 -14.02 5.38 -3.85
N ASN A 163 -13.75 4.24 -4.48
CA ASN A 163 -12.65 3.39 -4.09
C ASN A 163 -11.30 4.12 -4.24
N LEU A 164 -10.52 4.13 -3.18
CA LEU A 164 -9.15 4.63 -3.11
C LEU A 164 -8.16 3.49 -3.30
N TYR A 165 -7.14 3.76 -4.10
CA TYR A 165 -6.09 2.82 -4.47
C TYR A 165 -4.71 3.44 -4.18
N PRO A 166 -3.72 2.64 -3.75
CA PRO A 166 -2.33 3.07 -3.76
C PRO A 166 -1.92 3.52 -5.16
N ILE A 167 -1.14 4.59 -5.25
CA ILE A 167 -0.64 5.10 -6.53
C ILE A 167 0.77 5.68 -6.36
N VAL A 168 1.57 5.53 -7.42
CA VAL A 168 2.88 6.15 -7.56
C VAL A 168 3.03 6.76 -8.95
N SER A 169 3.82 7.83 -9.06
CA SER A 169 4.14 8.45 -10.34
C SER A 169 5.59 8.92 -10.42
N SER A 170 6.15 8.94 -11.63
CA SER A 170 7.50 9.43 -11.88
C SER A 170 7.60 10.15 -13.23
N THR A 171 8.41 11.21 -13.26
CA THR A 171 8.91 11.84 -14.49
C THR A 171 10.31 11.37 -14.87
N ALA A 172 10.98 10.65 -13.98
CA ALA A 172 12.39 10.33 -14.14
C ALA A 172 12.57 9.04 -14.95
N ALA A 173 13.40 9.11 -15.99
CA ALA A 173 13.75 7.96 -16.82
C ALA A 173 14.44 6.87 -16.01
N LYS A 174 14.10 5.61 -16.32
CA LYS A 174 14.72 4.42 -15.73
C LYS A 174 14.68 4.41 -14.20
N THR A 175 13.56 4.87 -13.62
CA THR A 175 13.34 4.81 -12.18
C THR A 175 12.53 3.59 -11.80
N GLU A 176 12.91 2.96 -10.68
CA GLU A 176 12.19 1.82 -10.13
C GLU A 176 11.62 2.18 -8.76
N MET A 177 10.36 1.81 -8.54
CA MET A 177 9.72 1.83 -7.22
C MET A 177 9.24 0.42 -6.90
N ARG A 178 9.86 -0.21 -5.90
CA ARG A 178 9.53 -1.56 -5.47
C ARG A 178 8.55 -1.52 -4.29
N LEU A 179 7.44 -2.23 -4.43
CA LEU A 179 6.45 -2.42 -3.38
C LEU A 179 6.93 -3.49 -2.38
N GLY A 180 6.79 -3.18 -1.09
CA GLY A 180 7.14 -4.06 0.03
C GLY A 180 6.40 -3.69 1.30
N GLY A 181 6.75 -4.33 2.43
CA GLY A 181 6.21 -3.97 3.76
C GLY A 181 4.68 -3.97 3.84
N LEU A 182 4.02 -4.80 3.04
CA LEU A 182 2.56 -4.80 2.88
C LEU A 182 1.88 -5.36 4.13
N LYS A 183 1.15 -4.49 4.84
CA LYS A 183 0.40 -4.84 6.05
C LYS A 183 -1.02 -4.31 5.97
N ARG A 184 -1.93 -5.02 6.64
CA ARG A 184 -3.30 -4.58 6.88
C ARG A 184 -3.73 -4.89 8.30
N ASP A 185 -4.69 -4.14 8.81
CA ASP A 185 -5.35 -4.48 10.07
C ASP A 185 -6.35 -5.63 9.87
N PHE A 186 -6.75 -6.25 10.98
CA PHE A 186 -7.79 -7.26 10.99
C PHE A 186 -9.17 -6.60 10.80
N VAL A 187 -10.06 -7.30 10.09
CA VAL A 187 -11.42 -6.81 9.84
C VAL A 187 -12.24 -6.80 11.14
N SER A 188 -11.99 -7.76 12.03
CA SER A 188 -12.68 -7.89 13.31
C SER A 188 -11.75 -8.29 14.45
N LEU A 189 -12.20 -8.04 15.69
CA LEU A 189 -11.53 -8.56 16.89
C LEU A 189 -11.50 -10.10 16.88
N GLN A 190 -12.55 -10.74 16.36
CA GLN A 190 -12.64 -12.20 16.26
C GLN A 190 -11.50 -12.76 15.40
N ASP A 191 -11.27 -12.18 14.22
CA ASP A 191 -10.18 -12.60 13.32
C ASP A 191 -8.80 -12.34 13.94
N ARG A 192 -8.66 -11.21 14.64
CA ARG A 192 -7.42 -10.89 15.36
C ARG A 192 -7.14 -11.90 16.47
N CYS A 193 -8.14 -12.20 17.30
CA CYS A 193 -8.02 -13.22 18.35
C CYS A 193 -7.69 -14.58 17.75
N ARG A 194 -8.36 -14.99 16.67
CA ARG A 194 -8.09 -16.23 15.95
C ARG A 194 -6.63 -16.31 15.49
N ALA A 195 -6.14 -15.27 14.83
CA ALA A 195 -4.75 -15.23 14.34
C ALA A 195 -3.72 -15.27 15.48
N VAL A 196 -3.96 -14.55 16.58
CA VAL A 196 -3.09 -14.60 17.77
C VAL A 196 -3.07 -16.00 18.36
N ILE A 197 -4.23 -16.63 18.56
CA ILE A 197 -4.33 -17.99 19.10
C ILE A 197 -3.55 -18.97 18.22
N ILE A 198 -3.78 -18.97 16.90
CA ILE A 198 -3.09 -19.86 15.95
C ILE A 198 -1.58 -19.63 15.98
N SER A 199 -1.12 -18.38 16.02
CA SER A 199 0.32 -18.08 16.05
C SER A 199 1.02 -18.60 17.32
N ASN A 200 0.31 -18.67 18.45
CA ASN A 200 0.86 -19.18 19.71
C ASN A 200 0.80 -20.71 19.80
N LEU A 201 -0.10 -21.37 19.07
CA LEU A 201 -0.24 -22.83 19.09
C LEU A 201 0.83 -23.56 18.24
N GLY A 202 1.62 -22.82 17.44
CA GLY A 202 2.78 -23.35 16.71
C GLY A 202 2.44 -24.13 15.43
N LYS A 203 3.46 -24.48 14.63
CA LYS A 203 3.31 -25.21 13.35
C LYS A 203 3.03 -26.71 13.50
N SER A 204 3.22 -27.25 14.71
CA SER A 204 2.92 -28.63 15.06
C SER A 204 1.40 -28.75 15.25
N GLY A 205 0.70 -29.03 14.14
CA GLY A 205 -0.69 -29.51 14.07
C GLY A 205 -1.63 -29.03 15.17
N LEU A 206 -2.53 -28.11 14.83
CA LEU A 206 -3.57 -27.66 15.76
C LEU A 206 -4.37 -28.84 16.37
N ASP A 207 -4.53 -29.95 15.65
CA ASP A 207 -5.21 -31.14 16.17
C ASP A 207 -4.50 -31.72 17.40
N SER A 208 -3.17 -31.89 17.37
CA SER A 208 -2.40 -32.37 18.53
C SER A 208 -2.27 -31.31 19.63
N ALA A 209 -2.26 -30.02 19.28
CA ALA A 209 -2.30 -28.93 20.26
C ALA A 209 -3.68 -28.78 20.94
N LEU A 210 -4.77 -29.09 20.24
CA LEU A 210 -6.16 -28.99 20.72
C LEU A 210 -6.68 -30.29 21.33
N GLU A 211 -6.03 -31.43 21.11
CA GLU A 211 -6.36 -32.72 21.74
C GLU A 211 -6.34 -32.63 23.27
N GLY A 212 -5.42 -31.85 23.85
CA GLY A 212 -5.34 -31.59 25.29
C GLY A 212 -6.27 -30.49 25.80
N ILE A 213 -6.88 -29.69 24.91
CA ILE A 213 -7.69 -28.52 25.28
C ILE A 213 -9.17 -28.83 25.05
N LYS A 214 -9.94 -28.82 26.15
CA LYS A 214 -11.40 -28.97 26.12
C LYS A 214 -12.07 -27.69 25.60
N LEU A 215 -12.04 -27.49 24.29
CA LEU A 215 -12.78 -26.42 23.61
C LEU A 215 -14.16 -26.92 23.14
N PRO A 216 -15.20 -26.07 23.19
CA PRO A 216 -16.45 -26.32 22.48
C PRO A 216 -16.20 -26.61 20.99
N VAL A 217 -16.99 -27.52 20.41
CA VAL A 217 -16.85 -27.97 19.01
C VAL A 217 -16.84 -26.80 18.03
N SER A 218 -17.71 -25.80 18.25
CA SER A 218 -17.78 -24.60 17.41
C SER A 218 -16.48 -23.78 17.41
N ILE A 219 -15.82 -23.64 18.55
CA ILE A 219 -14.54 -22.93 18.65
C ILE A 219 -13.42 -23.75 18.01
N ARG A 220 -13.43 -25.08 18.21
CA ARG A 220 -12.44 -25.97 17.57
C ARG A 220 -12.53 -25.88 16.05
N GLN A 221 -13.73 -26.02 15.49
CA GLN A 221 -13.96 -25.90 14.04
C GLN A 221 -13.55 -24.51 13.53
N TYR A 222 -13.94 -23.45 14.24
CA TYR A 222 -13.53 -22.09 13.90
C TYR A 222 -12.00 -21.94 13.91
N LEU A 223 -11.24 -22.52 14.84
CA LEU A 223 -9.78 -22.41 14.80
C LEU A 223 -9.17 -23.23 13.65
N SER A 224 -9.67 -24.44 13.39
CA SER A 224 -9.14 -25.35 12.35
C SER A 224 -9.27 -24.81 10.93
N GLU A 225 -10.38 -24.13 10.59
CA GLU A 225 -10.61 -23.58 9.25
C GLU A 225 -9.53 -22.59 8.77
N ALA A 226 -8.87 -21.86 9.68
CA ALA A 226 -7.88 -20.84 9.31
C ALA A 226 -6.53 -21.42 8.85
N LEU A 227 -6.31 -22.73 9.03
CA LEU A 227 -5.07 -23.41 8.62
C LEU A 227 -5.10 -23.80 7.14
N HIS A 228 -6.28 -24.08 6.59
CA HIS A 228 -6.44 -24.46 5.19
C HIS A 228 -6.24 -23.28 4.22
N THR A 229 -6.22 -22.05 4.72
CA THR A 229 -6.03 -20.83 3.90
C THR A 229 -4.57 -20.40 3.80
N THR A 230 -3.66 -20.97 4.61
CA THR A 230 -2.22 -20.60 4.59
C THR A 230 -1.36 -21.39 3.60
N ALA A 231 -1.95 -22.30 2.81
CA ALA A 231 -1.25 -23.01 1.74
C ALA A 231 -1.57 -22.39 0.38
N GLU A 232 -0.64 -21.55 -0.09
CA GLU A 232 -0.55 -20.97 -1.45
C GLU A 232 -1.69 -20.03 -1.91
N PRO A 233 -1.36 -18.99 -2.71
CA PRO A 233 -2.37 -18.16 -3.36
C PRO A 233 -3.06 -18.98 -4.46
N THR A 234 -3.98 -19.84 -4.07
CA THR A 234 -4.95 -20.38 -5.02
C THR A 234 -5.89 -19.26 -5.41
N ASN A 235 -5.87 -18.94 -6.71
CA ASN A 235 -6.75 -18.01 -7.42
C ASN A 235 -8.24 -18.29 -7.13
N LYS A 236 -8.74 -17.86 -5.98
CA LYS A 236 -10.17 -17.78 -5.69
C LYS A 236 -10.43 -16.48 -4.97
N TYR A 237 -10.66 -15.45 -5.78
CA TYR A 237 -11.43 -14.29 -5.35
C TYR A 237 -12.79 -14.81 -4.85
N TYR A 238 -13.00 -14.84 -3.54
CA TYR A 238 -14.35 -14.88 -3.00
C TYR A 238 -14.91 -13.47 -3.14
N VAL A 239 -15.69 -13.27 -4.20
CA VAL A 239 -16.65 -12.17 -4.29
C VAL A 239 -17.73 -12.49 -3.27
N LEU A 240 -17.85 -11.65 -2.23
CA LEU A 240 -19.07 -11.61 -1.43
C LEU A 240 -20.03 -10.70 -2.18
N ASP A 241 -21.10 -11.26 -2.70
CA ASP A 241 -22.20 -10.53 -3.32
C ASP A 241 -22.98 -9.77 -2.23
N PHE A 242 -22.94 -8.44 -2.29
CA PHE A 242 -24.00 -7.55 -1.85
C PHE A 242 -24.10 -6.39 -2.86
#